data_AF-A0A031K770-F1
#
_entry.id   AF-A0A031K770-F1
#
_cell.length_a   1.000
_cell.length_b   1.000
_cell.length_c   1.000
_cell.angle_alpha   90.00
_cell.angle_beta   90.00
_cell.angle_gamma   90.00
#
_symmetry.space_group_name_H-M   'P 1'
#
loop_
_entity.id
_entity.type
_entity.pdbx_description
1 polymer ?
#
loop_
_entity_poly.entity_id
_entity_poly.type
_entity_poly.pdbx_seq_one_letter_code
_entity_poly.pdbx_strand_id
1 'polypeptide(L)'
;MRMSATFCREQEALQRAKALSEPLENRRGIAMAAAKAWEAEAISAEKRDAKLTPLDKLDTAIVLQFALEADEVGEGQHIGPGHV
;
A
#
# COMPACT_ATOMS: atom_id res chain seq x y z
N MET A 1 -0.87 -4.77 4.39
CA MET A 1 -0.64 -4.35 2.98
C MET A 1 -1.37 -3.03 2.76
N ARG A 2 -0.72 -1.98 2.26
CA ARG A 2 -1.36 -0.67 1.99
C ARG A 2 -1.62 -0.57 0.48
N MET A 3 -2.88 -0.46 0.09
CA MET A 3 -3.29 -0.34 -1.31
C MET A 3 -3.54 1.14 -1.65
N SER A 4 -3.24 1.53 -2.89
CA SER A 4 -3.53 2.90 -3.37
C SER A 4 -5.02 3.07 -3.62
N ALA A 5 -5.49 4.32 -3.55
CA ALA A 5 -6.88 4.66 -3.89
C ALA A 5 -7.25 4.18 -5.31
N THR A 6 -6.36 4.37 -6.29
CA THR A 6 -6.57 3.94 -7.68
C THR A 6 -6.79 2.44 -7.79
N PHE A 7 -5.96 1.63 -7.13
CA PHE A 7 -6.13 0.17 -7.15
C PHE A 7 -7.47 -0.25 -6.54
N CYS A 8 -7.88 0.37 -5.42
CA CYS A 8 -9.17 0.10 -4.81
C CYS A 8 -10.34 0.45 -5.74
N ARG A 9 -10.25 1.55 -6.50
CA ARG A 9 -11.25 1.94 -7.51
C ARG A 9 -11.30 0.97 -8.70
N GLU A 10 -10.16 0.48 -9.17
CA GLU A 10 -10.10 -0.54 -10.22
C GLU A 10 -10.79 -1.84 -9.78
N GLN A 11 -10.53 -2.28 -8.54
CA GLN A 11 -11.15 -3.47 -7.98
C GLN A 11 -12.67 -3.29 -7.77
N GLU A 12 -13.11 -2.12 -7.30
CA GLU A 12 -14.53 -1.76 -7.23
C GLU A 12 -15.21 -1.90 -8.60
N ALA A 13 -14.62 -1.30 -9.65
CA ALA A 13 -15.15 -1.35 -11.01
C ALA A 13 -15.20 -2.79 -11.56
N LEU A 14 -14.14 -3.57 -11.33
CA LEU A 14 -14.08 -4.98 -11.73
C LEU A 14 -15.20 -5.80 -11.08
N GLN A 15 -15.45 -5.61 -9.78
CA GLN A 15 -16.48 -6.36 -9.07
C GLN A 15 -17.90 -5.93 -9.48
N ARG A 16 -18.13 -4.64 -9.78
CA ARG A 16 -19.39 -4.19 -10.39
C ARG A 16 -19.61 -4.81 -11.76
N ALA A 17 -18.58 -4.84 -12.62
CA ALA A 17 -18.67 -5.49 -13.92
C ALA A 17 -19.01 -6.99 -13.80
N LYS A 18 -18.36 -7.69 -12.85
CA LYS A 18 -18.68 -9.10 -12.55
C LYS A 18 -20.12 -9.28 -12.11
N ALA A 19 -20.63 -8.44 -11.21
CA ALA A 19 -22.02 -8.49 -10.75
C ALA A 19 -23.02 -8.35 -11.91
N LEU A 20 -22.74 -7.47 -12.88
CA LEU A 20 -23.59 -7.28 -14.06
C LEU A 20 -23.62 -8.50 -14.97
N SER A 21 -22.48 -9.19 -15.14
CA SER A 21 -22.38 -10.38 -16.00
C SER A 21 -22.85 -11.69 -15.34
N GLU A 22 -23.03 -11.69 -14.02
CA GLU A 22 -23.25 -12.92 -13.26
C GLU A 22 -24.74 -13.33 -13.24
N PRO A 23 -25.10 -14.52 -13.78
CA PRO A 23 -26.49 -14.96 -13.82
C PRO A 23 -27.02 -15.39 -12.45
N LEU A 24 -26.17 -15.94 -11.59
CA LEU A 24 -26.58 -16.45 -10.29
C LEU A 24 -26.67 -15.33 -9.26
N GLU A 25 -27.85 -15.16 -8.65
CA GLU A 25 -28.14 -14.07 -7.72
C GLU A 25 -27.21 -14.08 -6.49
N ASN A 26 -26.88 -15.25 -5.96
CA ASN A 26 -25.94 -15.39 -4.85
C ASN A 26 -24.57 -14.81 -5.19
N ARG A 27 -24.04 -15.12 -6.37
CA ARG A 27 -22.73 -14.67 -6.84
C ARG A 27 -22.75 -13.19 -7.20
N ARG A 28 -23.86 -12.69 -7.77
CA ARG A 28 -24.09 -11.26 -7.96
C ARG A 28 -24.05 -10.51 -6.63
N GLY A 29 -24.70 -11.05 -5.60
CA GLY A 29 -24.69 -10.49 -4.24
C GLY A 29 -23.27 -10.41 -3.67
N ILE A 30 -22.47 -11.47 -3.82
CA ILE A 30 -21.06 -11.49 -3.37
C ILE A 30 -20.24 -10.44 -4.11
N ALA A 31 -20.36 -10.36 -5.44
CA ALA A 31 -19.63 -9.39 -6.25
C ALA A 31 -20.00 -7.94 -5.87
N MET A 32 -21.28 -7.67 -5.63
CA MET A 32 -21.75 -6.36 -5.15
C MET A 32 -21.24 -6.03 -3.74
N ALA A 33 -21.21 -7.00 -2.84
CA ALA A 33 -20.65 -6.82 -1.49
C ALA A 33 -19.15 -6.52 -1.55
N ALA A 34 -18.41 -7.24 -2.40
CA ALA A 34 -17.00 -6.98 -2.64
C ALA A 34 -16.78 -5.58 -3.23
N ALA A 35 -17.60 -5.14 -4.19
CA ALA A 35 -17.51 -3.80 -4.75
C ALA A 35 -17.68 -2.70 -3.68
N LYS A 36 -18.65 -2.86 -2.77
CA LYS A 36 -18.85 -1.93 -1.63
C LYS A 36 -17.67 -1.91 -0.67
N ALA A 37 -17.05 -3.06 -0.40
CA ALA A 37 -15.86 -3.12 0.45
C ALA A 37 -14.68 -2.38 -0.20
N TRP A 38 -14.49 -2.54 -1.51
CA TRP A 38 -13.45 -1.82 -2.26
C TRP A 38 -13.70 -0.31 -2.32
N GLU A 39 -14.96 0.11 -2.46
CA GLU A 39 -15.34 1.53 -2.39
C GLU A 39 -14.98 2.15 -1.03
N ALA A 40 -15.28 1.45 0.06
CA ALA A 40 -14.93 1.90 1.41
C ALA A 40 -13.41 2.00 1.64
N GLU A 41 -12.65 1.04 1.11
CA GLU A 41 -11.18 1.08 1.18
C GLU A 41 -10.59 2.19 0.30
N ALA A 42 -11.17 2.45 -0.89
CA ALA A 42 -10.75 3.56 -1.75
C ALA A 42 -10.92 4.90 -1.04
N ILE A 43 -12.07 5.14 -0.42
CA ILE A 43 -12.31 6.35 0.39
C ILE A 43 -11.31 6.45 1.54
N SER A 44 -10.98 5.31 2.18
CA SER A 44 -10.02 5.28 3.27
C SER A 44 -8.60 5.57 2.77
N ALA A 45 -8.21 5.06 1.61
CA ALA A 45 -6.94 5.34 0.96
C ALA A 45 -6.83 6.80 0.53
N GLU A 46 -7.87 7.36 -0.12
CA GLU A 46 -7.95 8.79 -0.47
C GLU A 46 -7.79 9.67 0.78
N LYS A 47 -8.46 9.31 1.88
CA LYS A 47 -8.32 10.01 3.16
C LYS A 47 -6.92 9.89 3.74
N ARG A 48 -6.25 8.74 3.62
CA ARG A 48 -4.87 8.58 4.09
C ARG A 48 -3.93 9.43 3.26
N ASP A 49 -4.05 9.39 1.93
CA ASP A 49 -3.23 10.17 1.01
C ASP A 49 -3.42 11.68 1.22
N ALA A 50 -4.66 12.12 1.45
CA ALA A 50 -4.96 13.51 1.79
C ALA A 50 -4.49 13.92 3.19
N LYS A 51 -4.44 12.97 4.14
CA LYS A 51 -3.97 13.18 5.51
C LYS A 51 -2.47 13.03 5.68
N LEU A 52 -1.71 12.64 4.65
CA LEU A 52 -0.25 12.73 4.68
C LEU A 52 0.12 14.20 4.75
N THR A 53 0.24 14.68 5.99
CA THR A 53 0.66 16.03 6.29
C THR A 53 2.13 16.21 5.89
N PRO A 54 2.61 17.45 5.73
CA PRO A 54 4.03 17.70 5.56
C PRO A 54 4.90 17.04 6.64
N LEU A 55 4.36 16.83 7.84
CA LEU A 55 5.03 16.17 8.96
C LEU A 55 5.21 14.66 8.72
N ASP A 56 4.17 13.95 8.26
CA ASP A 56 4.27 12.52 7.91
C ASP A 56 5.30 12.28 6.79
N LYS A 57 5.43 13.23 5.86
CA LYS A 57 6.45 13.17 4.79
C LYS A 57 7.86 13.35 5.35
N LEU A 58 8.02 14.24 6.34
CA LEU A 58 9.29 14.50 6.99
C LEU A 58 9.73 13.30 7.83
N ASP A 59 8.81 12.70 8.59
CA ASP A 59 9.07 11.47 9.35
C ASP A 59 9.46 10.32 8.41
N THR A 60 8.78 10.19 7.26
CA THR A 60 9.16 9.20 6.24
C THR A 60 10.55 9.47 5.67
N ALA A 61 10.88 10.73 5.38
CA ALA A 61 12.19 11.12 4.87
C ALA A 61 13.31 10.85 5.89
N ILE A 62 13.06 11.11 7.17
CA ILE A 62 13.98 10.82 8.27
C ILE A 62 14.23 9.31 8.38
N VAL A 63 13.17 8.49 8.38
CA VAL A 63 13.31 7.02 8.42
C VAL A 63 14.13 6.50 7.23
N LEU A 64 13.91 7.05 6.03
CA LEU A 64 14.68 6.70 4.84
C LEU A 64 16.15 7.12 4.97
N GLN A 65 16.43 8.30 5.51
CA GLN A 65 17.80 8.75 5.74
C GLN A 65 18.56 7.82 6.70
N PHE A 66 17.94 7.45 7.82
CA PHE A 66 18.56 6.52 8.78
C PHE A 66 18.83 5.13 8.16
N ALA A 67 17.94 4.64 7.31
CA ALA A 67 18.14 3.36 6.62
C ALA A 67 19.32 3.42 5.63
N LEU A 68 19.42 4.50 4.86
CA LEU A 68 20.54 4.73 3.94
C LEU A 68 21.88 4.86 4.68
N GLU A 69 21.91 5.61 5.78
CA GLU A 69 23.11 5.74 6.62
C GLU A 69 23.53 4.39 7.23
N ALA A 70 22.57 3.53 7.60
CA ALA A 70 22.87 2.19 8.12
C ALA A 70 23.47 1.25 7.07
N ASP A 71 23.02 1.34 5.80
CA ASP A 71 23.58 0.57 4.70
C ASP A 71 24.98 1.06 4.30
N GLU A 72 25.23 2.38 4.32
CA GLU A 72 26.56 2.95 4.03
C GLU A 72 27.61 2.63 5.10
N VAL A 73 27.18 2.47 6.37
CA VAL A 73 28.08 2.06 7.47
C VAL A 73 28.41 0.54 7.39
N GLY A 74 27.67 -0.24 6.59
CA GLY A 74 27.85 -1.69 6.42
C GLY A 74 29.02 -2.12 5.51
N GLU A 75 29.55 -1.24 4.66
CA GLU A 75 30.62 -1.61 3.71
C GLU A 75 32.06 -1.30 4.19
N GLY A 76 32.22 -0.91 5.46
CA GLY A 76 33.50 -0.40 5.99
C GLY A 76 34.30 -1.30 6.94
N GLN A 77 33.86 -2.52 7.28
CA GLN A 77 34.55 -3.32 8.31
C GLN A 77 34.86 -4.76 7.86
N HIS A 78 35.73 -4.92 6.85
CA HIS A 78 36.59 -6.09 6.76
C HIS A 78 38.01 -5.72 7.21
N ILE A 79 38.24 -5.71 8.53
CA ILE A 79 39.59 -5.88 9.06
C ILE A 79 39.69 -7.33 9.55
N GLY A 80 39.93 -8.24 8.59
CA GLY A 80 40.52 -9.54 8.85
C GLY A 80 42.04 -9.43 9.09
N PRO A 81 42.69 -10.50 9.57
CA PRO A 81 43.56 -10.48 10.74
C PRO A 81 45.06 -10.25 10.42
N GLY A 82 45.81 -9.67 11.35
CA GLY A 82 47.25 -9.44 11.17
C GLY A 82 48.03 -9.24 12.46
N HIS A 83 48.56 -10.35 12.98
CA HIS A 83 49.94 -10.54 13.48
C HIS A 83 50.68 -9.31 14.06
N VAL A 84 51.02 -9.36 15.35
CA VAL A 84 52.38 -9.31 15.95
C VAL A 84 52.26 -9.70 17.43
#